data_AF-A0A2E1XH27-F1
#
_entry.id   AF-A0A2E1XH27-F1
#
_cell.length_a   1.000
_cell.length_b   1.000
_cell.length_c   1.000
_cell.angle_alpha   90.00
_cell.angle_beta   90.00
_cell.angle_gamma   90.00
#
_symmetry.space_group_name_H-M   'P 1'
#
loop_
_entity.id
_entity.type
_entity.pdbx_description
1 polymer ?
#
loop_
_entity_poly.entity_id
_entity_poly.type
_entity_poly.pdbx_seq_one_letter_code
_entity_poly.pdbx_strand_id
1 'polypeptide(L)'
;MNTKIEYADPAETLYYSEGGEDFLLWSIFGYKRFGTFVDVGAFDGRYLSNSLSFAKAGWKGVCVEPVKEYFDLCKINQPGSICLNAACVGDPDLETVSFQMEPLGVYSRLELEAGAKERLKNSYDRYGADLGGFEEVSAPATTVAEIIERHLAGEAPDFLSIDVEGNEITVLEGAGLSQHRPRVIVAEANDEEHKAALVSYLQAYDYDLVRSLGNNHFFAFEPDLIERGRTIPVKCVIERHQHPKGLQFTFRGIALGKIIDEPSDTAREALRKQLQSAEHKIDQLENRKSELIRSLERERAELSQSTDKNTRLERTENHLRARISEFEAKLAEVRAIGDEKSQAIDTLEKKLSDAEEHMARHFLIPRFWPFKAKKS
;
A
#
# COMPACT_ATOMS: atom_id res chain seq x y z
N MET A 1 -32.44 31.67 -36.41
CA MET A 1 -31.40 32.07 -35.43
C MET A 1 -30.83 30.79 -34.87
N ASN A 2 -29.54 30.49 -35.11
CA ASN A 2 -28.88 29.30 -34.57
C ASN A 2 -28.98 29.33 -33.04
N THR A 3 -29.64 28.33 -32.47
CA THR A 3 -29.74 28.04 -31.05
C THR A 3 -28.33 27.85 -30.49
N LYS A 4 -27.84 28.91 -29.84
CA LYS A 4 -26.51 29.00 -29.24
C LYS A 4 -26.42 28.08 -28.02
N ILE A 5 -25.57 27.07 -28.14
CA ILE A 5 -24.77 26.39 -27.10
C ILE A 5 -25.46 26.30 -25.71
N GLU A 6 -26.07 25.14 -25.42
CA GLU A 6 -26.72 24.76 -24.14
C GLU A 6 -25.73 24.30 -23.04
N TYR A 7 -24.44 24.24 -23.36
CA TYR A 7 -23.38 23.70 -22.50
C TYR A 7 -22.28 24.74 -22.23
N ALA A 8 -21.66 24.72 -21.06
CA ALA A 8 -20.45 25.48 -20.79
C ALA A 8 -19.28 24.88 -21.60
N ASP A 9 -18.34 25.72 -22.05
CA ASP A 9 -17.12 25.23 -22.69
C ASP A 9 -16.16 24.73 -21.60
N PRO A 10 -15.79 23.44 -21.58
CA PRO A 10 -14.81 22.91 -20.63
C PRO A 10 -13.48 23.66 -20.63
N ALA A 11 -13.07 24.20 -21.78
CA ALA A 11 -11.81 24.94 -21.94
C ALA A 11 -11.86 26.35 -21.33
N GLU A 12 -13.05 26.92 -21.16
CA GLU A 12 -13.26 28.24 -20.54
C GLU A 12 -13.73 28.15 -19.08
N THR A 13 -14.03 26.94 -18.60
CA THR A 13 -14.51 26.71 -17.23
C THR A 13 -13.34 26.77 -16.25
N LEU A 14 -13.48 27.61 -15.23
CA LEU A 14 -12.51 27.79 -14.16
C LEU A 14 -12.92 26.99 -12.92
N TYR A 15 -11.95 26.39 -12.22
CA TYR A 15 -12.19 25.51 -11.08
C TYR A 15 -11.63 26.09 -9.78
N TYR A 16 -12.35 25.95 -8.67
CA TYR A 16 -12.02 26.59 -7.38
C TYR A 16 -11.89 25.63 -6.21
N SER A 17 -12.32 24.38 -6.36
CA SER A 17 -12.28 23.35 -5.33
C SER A 17 -10.84 22.96 -4.93
N GLU A 18 -10.66 22.29 -3.79
CA GLU A 18 -9.33 21.87 -3.34
C GLU A 18 -8.73 20.77 -4.22
N GLY A 19 -9.52 19.74 -4.53
CA GLY A 19 -9.13 18.48 -5.14
C GLY A 19 -9.63 18.26 -6.56
N GLY A 20 -10.36 19.24 -7.13
CA GLY A 20 -10.99 19.11 -8.46
C GLY A 20 -12.41 18.53 -8.38
N GLU A 21 -13.07 18.69 -7.24
CA GLU A 21 -14.45 18.29 -7.00
C GLU A 21 -15.40 18.99 -7.96
N ASP A 22 -15.26 20.31 -8.14
CA ASP A 22 -16.09 21.07 -9.07
C ASP A 22 -15.83 20.70 -10.53
N PHE A 23 -14.59 20.37 -10.91
CA PHE A 23 -14.31 19.75 -12.22
C PHE A 23 -15.07 18.44 -12.42
N LEU A 24 -15.06 17.57 -11.40
CA LEU A 24 -15.75 16.28 -11.48
C LEU A 24 -17.26 16.48 -11.57
N LEU A 25 -17.85 17.40 -10.78
CA LEU A 25 -19.26 17.77 -10.88
C LEU A 25 -19.60 18.26 -12.29
N TRP A 26 -18.81 19.20 -12.84
CA TRP A 26 -19.03 19.73 -14.19
C TRP A 26 -19.02 18.61 -15.24
N SER A 27 -18.07 17.70 -15.11
CA SER A 27 -17.92 16.52 -15.98
C SER A 27 -19.07 15.54 -15.83
N ILE A 28 -19.50 15.24 -14.60
CA ILE A 28 -20.66 14.38 -14.30
C ILE A 28 -21.93 14.97 -14.87
N PHE A 29 -22.13 16.28 -14.85
CA PHE A 29 -23.30 16.93 -15.46
C PHE A 29 -23.13 17.21 -16.96
N GLY A 30 -22.02 16.78 -17.56
CA GLY A 30 -21.76 16.97 -19.00
C GLY A 30 -21.71 18.45 -19.39
N TYR A 31 -21.22 19.31 -18.49
CA TYR A 31 -21.14 20.75 -18.70
C TYR A 31 -22.47 21.46 -18.96
N LYS A 32 -23.58 20.95 -18.40
CA LYS A 32 -24.91 21.61 -18.45
C LYS A 32 -24.82 23.06 -17.96
N ARG A 33 -25.31 24.02 -18.75
CA ARG A 33 -25.17 25.45 -18.44
C ARG A 33 -26.02 25.95 -17.28
N PHE A 34 -27.15 25.29 -16.99
CA PHE A 34 -28.08 25.70 -15.95
C PHE A 34 -28.38 24.56 -15.00
N GLY A 35 -28.48 24.87 -13.73
CA GLY A 35 -28.86 23.90 -12.71
C GLY A 35 -28.98 24.58 -11.36
N THR A 36 -29.18 23.76 -10.34
CA THR A 36 -29.35 24.20 -8.97
C THR A 36 -28.37 23.51 -8.04
N PHE A 37 -27.91 24.22 -7.03
CA PHE A 37 -27.07 23.62 -6.00
C PHE A 37 -27.39 24.15 -4.61
N VAL A 38 -27.04 23.35 -3.60
CA VAL A 38 -26.95 23.78 -2.20
C VAL A 38 -25.53 23.48 -1.72
N ASP A 39 -24.89 24.45 -1.09
CA ASP A 39 -23.53 24.36 -0.56
C ASP A 39 -23.56 24.69 0.95
N VAL A 40 -23.43 23.66 1.77
CA VAL A 40 -23.49 23.74 3.24
C VAL A 40 -22.06 23.74 3.78
N GLY A 41 -21.72 24.79 4.54
CA GLY A 41 -20.33 25.05 4.91
C GLY A 41 -19.59 25.82 3.82
N ALA A 42 -20.26 26.81 3.21
CA ALA A 42 -19.74 27.51 2.06
C ALA A 42 -18.53 28.43 2.37
N PHE A 43 -18.18 28.61 3.66
CA PHE A 43 -17.09 29.47 4.12
C PHE A 43 -17.19 30.88 3.51
N ASP A 44 -16.12 31.39 2.90
CA ASP A 44 -16.11 32.69 2.23
C ASP A 44 -16.72 32.64 0.81
N GLY A 45 -17.24 31.49 0.38
CA GLY A 45 -17.85 31.28 -0.94
C GLY A 45 -16.86 31.23 -2.10
N ARG A 46 -15.54 31.22 -1.83
CA ARG A 46 -14.51 31.22 -2.87
C ARG A 46 -13.35 30.28 -2.58
N TYR A 47 -12.77 30.36 -1.40
CA TYR A 47 -11.64 29.55 -1.00
C TYR A 47 -12.07 28.09 -0.93
N LEU A 48 -11.44 27.25 -1.78
CA LEU A 48 -11.73 25.82 -1.91
C LEU A 48 -13.19 25.49 -2.30
N SER A 49 -13.91 26.43 -2.91
CA SER A 49 -15.35 26.28 -3.14
C SER A 49 -15.67 25.26 -4.24
N ASN A 50 -16.53 24.29 -3.90
CA ASN A 50 -17.11 23.33 -4.84
C ASN A 50 -18.19 23.94 -5.75
N SER A 51 -18.70 25.13 -5.40
CA SER A 51 -19.90 25.72 -6.02
C SER A 51 -19.66 27.02 -6.80
N LEU A 52 -18.56 27.73 -6.54
CA LEU A 52 -18.30 29.04 -7.14
C LEU A 52 -18.26 29.00 -8.68
N SER A 53 -17.69 27.94 -9.28
CA SER A 53 -17.63 27.80 -10.74
C SER A 53 -19.03 27.69 -11.36
N PHE A 54 -19.95 26.98 -10.70
CA PHE A 54 -21.36 26.88 -11.10
C PHE A 54 -22.10 28.21 -10.96
N ALA A 55 -21.93 28.91 -9.83
CA ALA A 55 -22.53 30.22 -9.62
C ALA A 55 -22.08 31.23 -10.68
N LYS A 56 -20.78 31.25 -11.01
CA LYS A 56 -20.23 32.10 -12.10
C LYS A 56 -20.78 31.75 -13.48
N ALA A 57 -21.15 30.49 -13.71
CA ALA A 57 -21.79 30.05 -14.94
C ALA A 57 -23.30 30.35 -14.99
N GLY A 58 -23.88 30.87 -13.91
CA GLY A 58 -25.29 31.25 -13.82
C GLY A 58 -26.22 30.18 -13.26
N TRP A 59 -25.68 29.14 -12.60
CA TRP A 59 -26.49 28.22 -11.81
C TRP A 59 -27.11 28.95 -10.62
N LYS A 60 -28.31 28.50 -10.22
CA LYS A 60 -29.01 29.07 -9.06
C LYS A 60 -28.57 28.30 -7.81
N GLY A 61 -27.83 28.95 -6.93
CA GLY A 61 -27.28 28.34 -5.74
C GLY A 61 -27.87 28.87 -4.44
N VAL A 62 -27.84 28.03 -3.40
CA VAL A 62 -27.92 28.47 -2.00
C VAL A 62 -26.64 28.08 -1.28
N CYS A 63 -25.96 29.07 -0.69
CA CYS A 63 -24.76 28.88 0.12
C CYS A 63 -25.10 29.14 1.59
N VAL A 64 -24.67 28.27 2.49
CA VAL A 64 -24.98 28.34 3.92
C VAL A 64 -23.69 28.40 4.72
N GLU A 65 -23.54 29.43 5.54
CA GLU A 65 -22.34 29.66 6.36
C GLU A 65 -22.72 30.23 7.75
N PRO A 66 -22.44 29.53 8.85
CA PRO A 66 -22.84 29.98 10.18
C PRO A 66 -21.99 31.12 10.74
N VAL A 67 -20.71 31.22 10.38
CA VAL A 67 -19.81 32.27 10.86
C VAL A 67 -20.08 33.56 10.11
N LYS A 68 -20.56 34.58 10.83
CA LYS A 68 -20.98 35.86 10.28
C LYS A 68 -19.91 36.55 9.40
N GLU A 69 -18.64 36.47 9.80
CA GLU A 69 -17.50 37.02 9.03
C GLU A 69 -17.41 36.39 7.63
N TYR A 70 -17.41 35.06 7.54
CA TYR A 70 -17.28 34.34 6.27
C TYR A 70 -18.56 34.40 5.45
N PHE A 71 -19.73 34.37 6.08
CA PHE A 71 -21.00 34.63 5.40
C PHE A 71 -21.01 35.98 4.67
N ASP A 72 -20.50 37.04 5.30
CA ASP A 72 -20.44 38.36 4.65
C ASP A 72 -19.55 38.35 3.41
N LEU A 73 -18.43 37.61 3.45
CA LEU A 73 -17.56 37.38 2.30
C LEU A 73 -18.22 36.49 1.23
N CYS A 74 -18.95 35.46 1.65
CA CYS A 74 -19.70 34.57 0.78
C CYS A 74 -20.67 35.34 -0.12
N LYS A 75 -21.44 36.28 0.45
CA LYS A 75 -22.31 37.18 -0.33
C LYS A 75 -21.57 38.00 -1.39
N ILE A 76 -20.34 38.43 -1.07
CA ILE A 76 -19.51 39.23 -1.99
C ILE A 76 -18.97 38.34 -3.11
N ASN A 77 -18.53 37.13 -2.77
CA ASN A 77 -17.89 36.20 -3.70
C ASN A 77 -18.89 35.43 -4.58
N GLN A 78 -20.13 35.24 -4.09
CA GLN A 78 -21.21 34.52 -4.76
C GLN A 78 -22.45 35.40 -4.99
N PRO A 79 -22.35 36.55 -5.70
CA PRO A 79 -23.46 37.49 -5.83
C PRO A 79 -24.66 36.96 -6.63
N GLY A 80 -24.50 35.84 -7.34
CA GLY A 80 -25.58 35.15 -8.07
C GLY A 80 -26.31 34.09 -7.25
N SER A 81 -25.82 33.77 -6.04
CA SER A 81 -26.38 32.77 -5.14
C SER A 81 -27.10 33.44 -3.98
N ILE A 82 -28.05 32.72 -3.37
CA ILE A 82 -28.63 33.12 -2.08
C ILE A 82 -27.65 32.66 -1.00
N CYS A 83 -27.14 33.59 -0.18
CA CYS A 83 -26.32 33.24 0.97
C CYS A 83 -27.16 33.34 2.25
N LEU A 84 -27.04 32.34 3.14
CA LEU A 84 -27.73 32.27 4.43
C LEU A 84 -26.72 32.22 5.57
N ASN A 85 -26.92 33.05 6.60
CA ASN A 85 -26.13 32.99 7.82
C ASN A 85 -26.79 32.06 8.84
N ALA A 86 -26.55 30.76 8.67
CA ALA A 86 -27.14 29.72 9.50
C ALA A 86 -26.24 28.47 9.51
N ALA A 87 -26.45 27.58 10.48
CA ALA A 87 -25.93 26.23 10.47
C ALA A 87 -27.03 25.26 10.02
N CYS A 88 -26.69 24.28 9.17
CA CYS A 88 -27.61 23.20 8.87
C CYS A 88 -27.57 22.14 9.99
N VAL A 89 -28.73 21.69 10.43
CA VAL A 89 -28.91 20.69 11.48
C VAL A 89 -29.94 19.65 11.07
N GLY A 90 -30.10 18.59 11.88
CA GLY A 90 -31.09 17.54 11.66
C GLY A 90 -32.49 17.88 12.18
N ASP A 91 -32.58 18.72 13.22
CA ASP A 91 -33.83 19.07 13.88
C ASP A 91 -34.44 20.36 13.29
N PRO A 92 -35.61 20.30 12.62
CA PRO A 92 -36.26 21.48 12.06
C PRO A 92 -36.82 22.45 13.10
N ASP A 93 -37.00 22.02 14.35
CA ASP A 93 -37.51 22.86 15.44
C ASP A 93 -36.38 23.56 16.22
N LEU A 94 -35.11 23.26 15.90
CA LEU A 94 -33.96 23.92 16.53
C LEU A 94 -33.74 25.30 15.93
N GLU A 95 -33.90 26.35 16.74
CA GLU A 95 -33.75 27.74 16.28
C GLU A 95 -32.29 28.22 16.25
N THR A 96 -31.45 27.71 17.15
CA THR A 96 -30.05 28.13 17.30
C THR A 96 -29.17 26.96 17.73
N VAL A 97 -27.93 26.94 17.24
CA VAL A 97 -26.92 25.95 17.62
C VAL A 97 -25.61 26.62 18.01
N SER A 98 -24.86 26.01 18.92
CA SER A 98 -23.49 26.43 19.29
C SER A 98 -22.47 25.50 18.66
N PHE A 99 -21.36 26.05 18.19
CA PHE A 99 -20.26 25.33 17.56
C PHE A 99 -18.91 25.95 17.92
N GLN A 100 -17.84 25.21 17.67
CA GLN A 100 -16.46 25.60 17.94
C GLN A 100 -15.83 26.16 16.66
N MET A 101 -15.56 27.47 16.67
CA MET A 101 -14.85 28.17 15.62
C MET A 101 -13.34 28.21 15.92
N GLU A 102 -12.52 27.92 14.91
CA GLU A 102 -11.07 28.09 14.98
C GLU A 102 -10.63 29.38 14.23
N PRO A 103 -9.44 29.95 14.51
CA PRO A 103 -9.07 31.28 14.01
C PRO A 103 -9.03 31.48 12.49
N LEU A 104 -8.77 30.45 11.70
CA LEU A 104 -8.81 30.48 10.24
C LEU A 104 -10.20 30.19 9.69
N GLY A 105 -11.08 29.61 10.51
CA GLY A 105 -12.47 29.33 10.21
C GLY A 105 -12.74 28.13 9.32
N VAL A 106 -11.75 27.70 8.53
CA VAL A 106 -11.86 26.57 7.58
C VAL A 106 -12.30 25.29 8.28
N TYR A 107 -11.82 25.05 9.51
CA TYR A 107 -12.07 23.80 10.23
C TYR A 107 -13.06 23.93 11.40
N SER A 108 -13.98 24.90 11.30
CA SER A 108 -14.99 25.17 12.34
C SER A 108 -16.03 24.05 12.39
N ARG A 109 -16.40 23.58 13.59
CA ARG A 109 -17.13 22.32 13.79
C ARG A 109 -18.05 22.36 15.00
N LEU A 110 -19.12 21.57 15.02
CA LEU A 110 -20.03 21.52 16.19
C LEU A 110 -19.38 20.85 17.41
N GLU A 111 -18.62 19.77 17.21
CA GLU A 111 -18.00 18.99 18.30
C GLU A 111 -16.48 18.83 18.13
N LEU A 112 -15.75 18.78 19.25
CA LEU A 112 -14.32 18.52 19.29
C LEU A 112 -14.05 17.06 19.64
N GLU A 113 -13.81 16.23 18.62
CA GLU A 113 -13.35 14.85 18.83
C GLU A 113 -11.97 14.76 19.49
N ALA A 114 -11.72 13.62 20.13
CA ALA A 114 -10.42 13.27 20.65
C ALA A 114 -9.37 13.27 19.52
N GLY A 115 -8.31 14.07 19.68
CA GLY A 115 -7.23 14.21 18.69
C GLY A 115 -7.46 15.27 17.61
N ALA A 116 -8.66 15.87 17.50
CA ALA A 116 -8.92 16.96 16.54
C ALA A 116 -7.95 18.14 16.72
N LYS A 117 -7.68 18.54 17.98
CA LYS A 117 -6.72 19.59 18.32
C LYS A 117 -5.30 19.27 17.84
N GLU A 118 -4.87 18.02 17.90
CA GLU A 118 -3.52 17.61 17.50
C GLU A 118 -3.38 17.53 15.98
N ARG A 119 -4.43 17.05 15.28
CA ARG A 119 -4.51 17.09 13.81
C ARG A 119 -4.46 18.52 13.29
N LEU A 120 -5.26 19.41 13.88
CA LEU A 120 -5.35 20.83 13.50
C LEU A 120 -4.06 21.59 13.81
N LYS A 121 -3.42 21.29 14.95
CA LYS A 121 -2.10 21.85 15.28
C LYS A 121 -1.06 21.52 14.21
N ASN A 122 -1.01 20.29 13.71
CA ASN A 122 -0.09 19.94 12.62
C ASN A 122 -0.38 20.69 11.31
N SER A 123 -1.65 21.02 11.03
CA SER A 123 -2.02 21.88 9.90
C SER A 123 -1.55 23.32 10.12
N TYR A 124 -1.75 23.86 11.32
CA TYR A 124 -1.32 25.22 11.69
C TYR A 124 0.20 25.41 11.76
N ASP A 125 0.93 24.44 12.31
CA ASP A 125 2.39 24.43 12.38
C ASP A 125 3.00 24.47 10.97
N ARG A 126 2.37 23.82 9.98
CA ARG A 126 2.78 23.89 8.56
C ARG A 126 2.66 25.31 7.97
N TYR A 127 1.78 26.14 8.53
CA TYR A 127 1.60 27.54 8.12
C TYR A 127 2.34 28.53 9.03
N GLY A 128 3.10 28.05 10.03
CA GLY A 128 3.75 28.91 11.01
C GLY A 128 2.76 29.76 11.81
N ALA A 129 1.52 29.28 11.93
CA ALA A 129 0.43 29.93 12.63
C ALA A 129 0.16 29.19 13.95
N ASP A 130 -0.20 29.93 14.99
CA ASP A 130 -0.71 29.33 16.23
C ASP A 130 -2.21 29.06 16.05
N LEU A 131 -2.66 27.84 16.38
CA LEU A 131 -4.08 27.48 16.40
C LEU A 131 -4.86 28.39 17.33
N GLY A 132 -4.24 28.99 18.36
CA GLY A 132 -4.85 30.01 19.22
C GLY A 132 -5.98 29.53 20.13
N GLY A 133 -6.59 28.36 19.84
CA GLY A 133 -7.71 27.78 20.57
C GLY A 133 -8.98 27.70 19.71
N PHE A 134 -10.08 27.29 20.32
CA PHE A 134 -11.41 27.35 19.73
C PHE A 134 -12.24 28.37 20.52
N GLU A 135 -13.08 29.12 19.81
CA GLU A 135 -14.09 29.99 20.37
C GLU A 135 -15.46 29.34 20.16
N GLU A 136 -16.31 29.33 21.20
CA GLU A 136 -17.69 28.89 21.06
C GLU A 136 -18.53 30.03 20.46
N VAL A 137 -19.14 29.77 19.31
CA VAL A 137 -19.99 30.70 18.57
C VAL A 137 -21.37 30.09 18.40
N SER A 138 -22.42 30.93 18.37
CA SER A 138 -23.77 30.48 18.07
C SER A 138 -24.29 31.10 16.78
N ALA A 139 -25.06 30.32 16.02
CA ALA A 139 -25.71 30.75 14.79
C ALA A 139 -27.18 30.27 14.75
N PRO A 140 -28.05 30.96 13.99
CA PRO A 140 -29.36 30.44 13.64
C PRO A 140 -29.22 29.04 13.02
N ALA A 141 -30.14 28.15 13.36
CA ALA A 141 -30.21 26.82 12.78
C ALA A 141 -31.29 26.77 11.68
N THR A 142 -31.06 25.90 10.69
CA THR A 142 -31.99 25.59 9.61
C THR A 142 -31.75 24.16 9.14
N THR A 143 -32.60 23.63 8.26
CA THR A 143 -32.39 22.31 7.65
C THR A 143 -32.22 22.43 6.15
N VAL A 144 -31.53 21.47 5.53
CA VAL A 144 -31.39 21.45 4.07
C VAL A 144 -32.77 21.31 3.40
N ALA A 145 -33.71 20.57 4.00
CA ALA A 145 -35.09 20.48 3.51
C ALA A 145 -35.79 21.85 3.50
N GLU A 146 -35.69 22.62 4.59
CA GLU A 146 -36.26 23.97 4.68
C GLU A 146 -35.67 24.92 3.63
N ILE A 147 -34.35 24.82 3.38
CA ILE A 147 -33.67 25.59 2.35
C ILE A 147 -34.22 25.26 0.96
N ILE A 148 -34.38 23.98 0.65
CA ILE A 148 -34.90 23.52 -0.64
C ILE A 148 -36.33 24.01 -0.84
N GLU A 149 -37.19 23.88 0.16
CA GLU A 149 -38.59 24.34 0.11
C GLU A 149 -38.68 25.86 -0.12
N ARG A 150 -37.91 26.65 0.62
CA ARG A 150 -38.01 28.11 0.59
C ARG A 150 -37.31 28.75 -0.59
N HIS A 151 -36.17 28.21 -1.01
CA HIS A 151 -35.27 28.88 -1.96
C HIS A 151 -35.18 28.18 -3.31
N LEU A 152 -35.55 26.89 -3.38
CA LEU A 152 -35.59 26.10 -4.62
C LEU A 152 -37.01 25.62 -4.97
N ALA A 153 -38.04 26.19 -4.33
CA ALA A 153 -39.45 25.86 -4.57
C ALA A 153 -39.77 24.36 -4.41
N GLY A 154 -39.07 23.69 -3.48
CA GLY A 154 -39.24 22.25 -3.22
C GLY A 154 -38.53 21.34 -4.22
N GLU A 155 -37.95 21.89 -5.31
CA GLU A 155 -37.21 21.10 -6.29
C GLU A 155 -35.84 20.69 -5.75
N ALA A 156 -35.56 19.38 -5.76
CA ALA A 156 -34.27 18.86 -5.34
C ALA A 156 -33.13 19.45 -6.20
N PRO A 157 -32.01 19.86 -5.59
CA PRO A 157 -30.91 20.44 -6.34
C PRO A 157 -30.23 19.42 -7.25
N ASP A 158 -29.59 19.88 -8.33
CA ASP A 158 -28.73 19.00 -9.14
C ASP A 158 -27.58 18.45 -8.26
N PHE A 159 -26.97 19.26 -7.37
CA PHE A 159 -26.06 18.73 -6.36
C PHE A 159 -26.17 19.42 -4.99
N LEU A 160 -25.81 18.67 -3.95
CA LEU A 160 -25.65 19.13 -2.57
C LEU A 160 -24.19 18.91 -2.14
N SER A 161 -23.49 19.98 -1.75
CA SER A 161 -22.15 19.94 -1.16
C SER A 161 -22.27 20.15 0.36
N ILE A 162 -21.62 19.30 1.16
CA ILE A 162 -21.64 19.34 2.62
C ILE A 162 -20.22 19.22 3.13
N ASP A 163 -19.75 20.28 3.77
CA ASP A 163 -18.43 20.38 4.39
C ASP A 163 -18.61 21.09 5.73
N VAL A 164 -18.90 20.31 6.78
CA VAL A 164 -19.23 20.84 8.12
C VAL A 164 -18.36 20.17 9.19
N GLU A 165 -17.20 19.68 8.76
CA GLU A 165 -16.10 19.24 9.60
C GLU A 165 -16.48 18.15 10.61
N GLY A 166 -17.29 17.17 10.17
CA GLY A 166 -17.65 15.97 10.93
C GLY A 166 -19.14 15.86 11.30
N ASN A 167 -19.97 16.82 10.90
CA ASN A 167 -21.41 16.84 11.19
C ASN A 167 -22.27 16.53 9.96
N GLU A 168 -21.68 15.94 8.93
CA GLU A 168 -22.34 15.71 7.63
C GLU A 168 -23.56 14.80 7.78
N ILE A 169 -23.51 13.80 8.67
CA ILE A 169 -24.66 12.93 8.98
C ILE A 169 -25.83 13.73 9.56
N THR A 170 -25.57 14.61 10.54
CA THR A 170 -26.59 15.47 11.14
C THR A 170 -27.25 16.38 10.10
N VAL A 171 -26.47 16.93 9.17
CA VAL A 171 -27.01 17.72 8.05
C VAL A 171 -27.87 16.86 7.13
N LEU A 172 -27.44 15.63 6.83
CA LEU A 172 -28.19 14.69 5.98
C LEU A 172 -29.51 14.24 6.63
N GLU A 173 -29.56 14.09 7.95
CA GLU A 173 -30.80 13.83 8.69
C GLU A 173 -31.85 14.94 8.49
N GLY A 174 -31.40 16.19 8.38
CA GLY A 174 -32.24 17.35 8.07
C GLY A 174 -32.44 17.60 6.56
N ALA A 175 -31.87 16.79 5.69
CA ALA A 175 -31.96 17.01 4.24
C ALA A 175 -33.28 16.53 3.62
N GLY A 176 -34.03 15.69 4.33
CA GLY A 176 -35.31 15.18 3.83
C GLY A 176 -35.16 14.37 2.55
N LEU A 177 -34.12 13.50 2.46
CA LEU A 177 -33.72 12.79 1.23
C LEU A 177 -34.83 11.95 0.57
N SER A 178 -35.84 11.54 1.33
CA SER A 178 -37.04 10.85 0.81
C SER A 178 -37.92 11.77 -0.07
N GLN A 179 -37.89 13.08 0.16
CA GLN A 179 -38.71 14.07 -0.52
C GLN A 179 -37.87 14.92 -1.48
N HIS A 180 -36.70 15.38 -1.01
CA HIS A 180 -35.76 16.17 -1.78
C HIS A 180 -34.49 15.36 -1.99
N ARG A 181 -34.33 14.80 -3.19
CA ARG A 181 -33.25 13.86 -3.49
C ARG A 181 -32.22 14.49 -4.44
N PRO A 182 -31.16 15.16 -3.94
CA PRO A 182 -30.12 15.73 -4.79
C PRO A 182 -29.52 14.68 -5.72
N ARG A 183 -29.30 15.01 -7.00
CA ARG A 183 -28.81 14.00 -7.96
C ARG A 183 -27.39 13.54 -7.65
N VAL A 184 -26.57 14.44 -7.14
CA VAL A 184 -25.24 14.16 -6.58
C VAL A 184 -25.12 14.79 -5.19
N ILE A 185 -24.59 14.05 -4.23
CA ILE A 185 -24.18 14.56 -2.92
C ILE A 185 -22.66 14.48 -2.85
N VAL A 186 -22.01 15.57 -2.47
CA VAL A 186 -20.60 15.61 -2.11
C VAL A 186 -20.54 15.87 -0.62
N ALA A 187 -20.01 14.92 0.15
CA ALA A 187 -19.88 15.05 1.60
C ALA A 187 -18.44 14.81 2.02
N GLU A 188 -17.90 15.69 2.87
CA GLU A 188 -16.58 15.51 3.46
C GLU A 188 -16.62 14.43 4.56
N ALA A 189 -15.53 13.67 4.71
CA ALA A 189 -15.31 12.84 5.89
C ALA A 189 -13.91 13.09 6.46
N ASN A 190 -13.85 13.38 7.77
CA ASN A 190 -12.58 13.57 8.48
C ASN A 190 -11.71 12.30 8.54
N ASP A 191 -12.33 11.13 8.47
CA ASP A 191 -11.65 9.82 8.54
C ASP A 191 -12.50 8.69 7.88
N GLU A 192 -11.94 7.48 7.89
CA GLU A 192 -12.60 6.30 7.29
C GLU A 192 -13.82 5.81 8.07
N GLU A 193 -13.94 6.10 9.37
CA GLU A 193 -15.12 5.74 10.16
C GLU A 193 -16.30 6.63 9.79
N HIS A 194 -16.09 7.94 9.73
CA HIS A 194 -17.10 8.90 9.25
C HIS A 194 -17.51 8.60 7.81
N LYS A 195 -16.56 8.28 6.94
CA LYS A 195 -16.87 7.86 5.57
C LYS A 195 -17.71 6.59 5.53
N ALA A 196 -17.40 5.59 6.36
CA ALA A 196 -18.21 4.36 6.43
C ALA A 196 -19.63 4.65 6.93
N ALA A 197 -19.79 5.58 7.88
CA ALA A 197 -21.09 6.06 8.34
C ALA A 197 -21.87 6.76 7.21
N LEU A 198 -21.22 7.67 6.45
CA LEU A 198 -21.82 8.34 5.30
C LEU A 198 -22.28 7.36 4.23
N VAL A 199 -21.43 6.40 3.88
CA VAL A 199 -21.77 5.32 2.92
C VAL A 199 -22.99 4.56 3.42
N SER A 200 -22.99 4.11 4.68
CA SER A 200 -24.09 3.33 5.24
C SER A 200 -25.40 4.11 5.27
N TYR A 201 -25.34 5.40 5.66
CA TYR A 201 -26.50 6.27 5.72
C TYR A 201 -27.10 6.51 4.34
N LEU A 202 -26.28 6.90 3.36
CA LEU A 202 -26.73 7.24 2.01
C LEU A 202 -27.17 6.00 1.21
N GLN A 203 -26.59 4.83 1.47
CA GLN A 203 -27.05 3.56 0.91
C GLN A 203 -28.50 3.24 1.31
N ALA A 204 -28.95 3.65 2.51
CA ALA A 204 -30.35 3.47 2.92
C ALA A 204 -31.33 4.29 2.06
N TYR A 205 -30.83 5.27 1.31
CA TYR A 205 -31.57 6.10 0.34
C TYR A 205 -31.16 5.78 -1.11
N ASP A 206 -30.64 4.58 -1.38
CA ASP A 206 -30.21 4.08 -2.69
C ASP A 206 -29.15 4.96 -3.39
N TYR A 207 -28.28 5.63 -2.64
CA TYR A 207 -27.10 6.28 -3.19
C TYR A 207 -25.90 5.33 -3.15
N ASP A 208 -25.15 5.30 -4.26
CA ASP A 208 -23.88 4.62 -4.36
C ASP A 208 -22.73 5.59 -4.10
N LEU A 209 -21.68 5.13 -3.41
CA LEU A 209 -20.38 5.80 -3.44
C LEU A 209 -19.83 5.73 -4.88
N VAL A 210 -19.69 6.90 -5.50
CA VAL A 210 -19.21 7.07 -6.87
C VAL A 210 -17.71 7.23 -6.90
N ARG A 211 -17.17 8.15 -6.09
CA ARG A 211 -15.75 8.51 -6.10
C ARG A 211 -15.33 9.22 -4.83
N SER A 212 -14.06 9.10 -4.47
CA SER A 212 -13.44 9.91 -3.42
C SER A 212 -12.32 10.76 -4.01
N LEU A 213 -12.31 12.05 -3.70
CA LEU A 213 -11.25 13.00 -4.03
C LEU A 213 -10.78 13.63 -2.71
N GLY A 214 -9.64 13.20 -2.19
CA GLY A 214 -9.23 13.56 -0.83
C GLY A 214 -10.27 13.10 0.19
N ASN A 215 -10.73 14.04 1.03
CA ASN A 215 -11.78 13.82 2.03
C ASN A 215 -13.19 13.97 1.46
N ASN A 216 -13.35 14.44 0.22
CA ASN A 216 -14.65 14.64 -0.40
C ASN A 216 -15.15 13.36 -1.08
N HIS A 217 -16.34 12.92 -0.72
CA HIS A 217 -16.96 11.70 -1.20
C HIS A 217 -18.22 11.99 -2.02
N PHE A 218 -18.24 11.52 -3.25
CA PHE A 218 -19.32 11.70 -4.21
C PHE A 218 -20.29 10.53 -4.12
N PHE A 219 -21.56 10.84 -3.98
CA PHE A 219 -22.66 9.89 -3.95
C PHE A 219 -23.69 10.24 -5.01
N ALA A 220 -24.18 9.24 -5.74
CA ALA A 220 -25.25 9.42 -6.72
C ALA A 220 -26.10 8.16 -6.81
N PHE A 221 -27.32 8.28 -7.30
CA PHE A 221 -28.24 7.15 -7.49
C PHE A 221 -28.58 6.87 -8.95
N GLU A 222 -28.35 7.83 -9.86
CA GLU A 222 -28.59 7.65 -11.28
C GLU A 222 -27.45 6.85 -11.91
N PRO A 223 -27.72 5.71 -12.58
CA PRO A 223 -26.67 4.85 -13.15
C PRO A 223 -25.69 5.59 -14.07
N ASP A 224 -26.19 6.52 -14.88
CA ASP A 224 -25.38 7.31 -15.81
C ASP A 224 -24.47 8.34 -15.09
N LEU A 225 -24.91 8.92 -13.97
CA LEU A 225 -24.05 9.80 -13.16
C LEU A 225 -22.97 9.00 -12.43
N ILE A 226 -23.33 7.80 -11.93
CA ILE A 226 -22.40 6.87 -11.30
C ILE A 226 -21.31 6.44 -12.29
N GLU A 227 -21.69 6.04 -13.50
CA GLU A 227 -20.75 5.64 -14.55
C GLU A 227 -19.80 6.80 -14.92
N ARG A 228 -20.34 7.99 -15.18
CA ARG A 228 -19.53 9.18 -15.49
C ARG A 228 -18.55 9.51 -14.37
N GLY A 229 -19.02 9.54 -13.11
CA GLY A 229 -18.16 9.89 -11.97
C GLY A 229 -17.03 8.88 -11.71
N ARG A 230 -17.25 7.59 -12.00
CA ARG A 230 -16.24 6.52 -11.86
C ARG A 230 -15.22 6.49 -13.00
N THR A 231 -15.62 6.85 -14.21
CA THR A 231 -14.81 6.65 -15.43
C THR A 231 -14.04 7.87 -15.90
N ILE A 232 -14.48 9.08 -15.57
CA ILE A 232 -13.83 10.32 -16.02
C ILE A 232 -12.55 10.58 -15.20
N PRO A 233 -11.36 10.74 -15.80
CA PRO A 233 -10.18 11.20 -15.05
C PRO A 233 -10.35 12.68 -14.65
N VAL A 234 -9.85 13.07 -13.47
CA VAL A 234 -9.90 14.48 -13.04
C VAL A 234 -8.61 15.14 -13.50
N LYS A 235 -8.75 16.00 -14.51
CA LYS A 235 -7.62 16.69 -15.15
C LYS A 235 -7.92 18.17 -15.27
N CYS A 236 -7.49 18.94 -14.30
CA CYS A 236 -7.79 20.36 -14.25
C CYS A 236 -6.67 21.17 -13.61
N VAL A 237 -6.74 22.48 -13.80
CA VAL A 237 -5.96 23.46 -13.06
C VAL A 237 -6.93 24.19 -12.15
N ILE A 238 -6.67 24.13 -10.84
CA ILE A 238 -7.39 24.93 -9.86
C ILE A 238 -6.90 26.36 -9.95
N GLU A 239 -7.84 27.29 -10.06
CA GLU A 239 -7.57 28.71 -10.16
C GLU A 239 -6.82 29.23 -8.95
N ARG A 240 -5.97 30.24 -9.18
CA ARG A 240 -5.27 30.90 -8.08
C ARG A 240 -6.24 31.74 -7.28
N HIS A 241 -6.32 31.44 -6.00
CA HIS A 241 -7.07 32.23 -5.04
C HIS A 241 -6.40 32.12 -3.68
N GLN A 242 -6.86 32.93 -2.73
CA GLN A 242 -6.23 33.04 -1.42
C GLN A 242 -7.27 32.89 -0.33
N HIS A 243 -6.81 32.38 0.81
CA HIS A 243 -7.57 32.43 2.04
C HIS A 243 -7.92 33.89 2.37
N PRO A 244 -9.13 34.19 2.88
CA PRO A 244 -9.55 35.56 3.16
C PRO A 244 -8.64 36.30 4.16
N LYS A 245 -7.96 35.54 5.04
CA LYS A 245 -6.98 36.08 6.00
C LYS A 245 -5.57 36.31 5.45
N GLY A 246 -5.31 35.98 4.17
CA GLY A 246 -4.08 36.29 3.47
C GLY A 246 -3.28 35.09 2.97
N LEU A 247 -2.24 35.39 2.19
CA LEU A 247 -1.43 34.40 1.46
C LEU A 247 -0.70 33.42 2.40
N GLN A 248 -0.32 33.86 3.60
CA GLN A 248 0.35 33.03 4.60
C GLN A 248 -0.52 31.86 5.11
N PHE A 249 -1.84 31.99 5.01
CA PHE A 249 -2.81 30.96 5.38
C PHE A 249 -3.39 30.24 4.15
N THR A 250 -2.89 30.56 2.97
CA THR A 250 -3.33 29.95 1.71
C THR A 250 -2.53 28.68 1.46
N PHE A 251 -3.21 27.59 1.11
CA PHE A 251 -2.54 26.36 0.71
C PHE A 251 -1.61 26.62 -0.47
N ARG A 252 -0.33 26.22 -0.33
CA ARG A 252 0.72 26.55 -1.31
C ARG A 252 0.36 26.11 -2.73
N GLY A 253 -0.30 24.95 -2.87
CA GLY A 253 -0.78 24.47 -4.16
C GLY A 253 -1.78 25.44 -4.80
N ILE A 254 -2.76 25.90 -4.03
CA ILE A 254 -3.81 26.83 -4.46
C ILE A 254 -3.21 28.19 -4.85
N ALA A 255 -2.28 28.73 -4.04
CA ALA A 255 -1.59 29.98 -4.33
C ALA A 255 -0.83 29.98 -5.68
N LEU A 256 -0.32 28.81 -6.09
CA LEU A 256 0.47 28.65 -7.32
C LEU A 256 -0.36 28.19 -8.53
N GLY A 257 -1.60 27.78 -8.32
CA GLY A 257 -2.46 27.12 -9.31
C GLY A 257 -2.18 25.62 -9.33
N LYS A 258 -2.96 24.87 -8.55
CA LYS A 258 -2.76 23.43 -8.33
C LYS A 258 -3.17 22.68 -9.60
N ILE A 259 -2.26 21.86 -10.13
CA ILE A 259 -2.57 20.96 -11.25
C ILE A 259 -3.03 19.63 -10.66
N ILE A 260 -4.21 19.17 -11.08
CA ILE A 260 -4.75 17.86 -10.75
C ILE A 260 -4.66 16.97 -11.99
N ASP A 261 -4.05 15.79 -11.85
CA ASP A 261 -4.03 14.72 -12.84
C ASP A 261 -4.30 13.39 -12.13
N GLU A 262 -5.55 13.23 -11.68
CA GLU A 262 -6.01 12.07 -10.94
C GLU A 262 -6.66 11.07 -11.92
N PRO A 263 -6.19 9.81 -11.96
CA PRO A 263 -6.81 8.79 -12.80
C PRO A 263 -8.25 8.53 -12.38
N SER A 264 -9.04 7.96 -13.30
CA SER A 264 -10.41 7.54 -12.99
C SER A 264 -10.43 6.46 -11.91
N ASP A 265 -11.54 6.33 -11.19
CA ASP A 265 -11.65 5.34 -10.12
C ASP A 265 -11.51 3.91 -10.67
N THR A 266 -12.08 3.64 -11.85
CA THR A 266 -11.89 2.37 -12.56
C THR A 266 -10.41 2.09 -12.87
N ALA A 267 -9.65 3.11 -13.29
CA ALA A 267 -8.21 2.95 -13.52
C ALA A 267 -7.44 2.73 -12.21
N ARG A 268 -7.82 3.40 -11.12
CA ARG A 268 -7.25 3.16 -9.77
C ARG A 268 -7.52 1.74 -9.30
N GLU A 269 -8.72 1.23 -9.49
CA GLU A 269 -9.09 -0.14 -9.11
C GLU A 269 -8.29 -1.17 -9.92
N ALA A 270 -8.11 -0.95 -11.22
CA ALA A 270 -7.27 -1.79 -12.06
C ALA A 270 -5.81 -1.81 -11.57
N LEU A 271 -5.25 -0.64 -11.23
CA LEU A 271 -3.90 -0.53 -10.67
C LEU A 271 -3.78 -1.21 -9.29
N ARG A 272 -4.78 -1.08 -8.42
CA ARG A 272 -4.83 -1.78 -7.12
C ARG A 272 -4.83 -3.30 -7.29
N LYS A 273 -5.62 -3.83 -8.22
CA LYS A 273 -5.63 -5.27 -8.55
C LYS A 273 -4.27 -5.75 -9.05
N GLN A 274 -3.61 -4.94 -9.90
CA GLN A 274 -2.25 -5.25 -10.36
C GLN A 274 -1.23 -5.23 -9.21
N LEU A 275 -1.32 -4.25 -8.31
CA LEU A 275 -0.45 -4.15 -7.14
C LEU A 275 -0.63 -5.37 -6.22
N GLN A 276 -1.86 -5.73 -5.88
CA GLN A 276 -2.16 -6.90 -5.05
C GLN A 276 -1.63 -8.20 -5.68
N SER A 277 -1.77 -8.35 -7.01
CA SER A 277 -1.20 -9.48 -7.73
C SER A 277 0.33 -9.49 -7.69
N ALA A 278 0.98 -8.33 -7.71
CA ALA A 278 2.43 -8.22 -7.63
C ALA A 278 2.94 -8.55 -6.22
N GLU A 279 2.27 -8.04 -5.18
CA GLU A 279 2.55 -8.35 -3.77
C GLU A 279 2.46 -9.86 -3.51
N HIS A 280 1.38 -10.51 -3.95
CA HIS A 280 1.26 -11.95 -3.82
C HIS A 280 2.40 -12.73 -4.50
N LYS A 281 2.89 -12.23 -5.65
CA LYS A 281 4.01 -12.84 -6.37
C LYS A 281 5.34 -12.64 -5.65
N ILE A 282 5.52 -11.50 -4.98
CA ILE A 282 6.68 -11.25 -4.11
C ILE A 282 6.70 -12.26 -2.97
N ASP A 283 5.59 -12.44 -2.26
CA ASP A 283 5.49 -13.42 -1.17
C ASP A 283 5.83 -14.85 -1.63
N GLN A 284 5.34 -15.25 -2.80
CA GLN A 284 5.67 -16.55 -3.40
C GLN A 284 7.18 -16.69 -3.67
N LEU A 285 7.81 -15.65 -4.22
CA LEU A 285 9.25 -15.66 -4.51
C LEU A 285 10.10 -15.66 -3.22
N GLU A 286 9.67 -14.95 -2.17
CA GLU A 286 10.34 -14.95 -0.87
C GLU A 286 10.27 -16.32 -0.19
N ASN A 287 9.12 -16.97 -0.25
CA ASN A 287 8.96 -18.35 0.21
C ASN A 287 9.88 -19.30 -0.57
N ARG A 288 9.89 -19.20 -1.91
CA ARG A 288 10.75 -20.04 -2.75
C ARG A 288 12.24 -19.82 -2.50
N LYS A 289 12.65 -18.56 -2.29
CA LYS A 289 14.02 -18.20 -1.90
C LYS A 289 14.39 -18.86 -0.58
N SER A 290 13.50 -18.82 0.41
CA SER A 290 13.72 -19.43 1.73
C SER A 290 13.87 -20.96 1.63
N GLU A 291 13.08 -21.63 0.78
CA GLU A 291 13.24 -23.06 0.50
C GLU A 291 14.60 -23.39 -0.15
N LEU A 292 15.00 -22.59 -1.15
CA LEU A 292 16.28 -22.75 -1.83
C LEU A 292 17.47 -22.55 -0.88
N ILE A 293 17.41 -21.57 0.02
CA ILE A 293 18.43 -21.36 1.05
C ILE A 293 18.54 -22.59 1.94
N ARG A 294 17.42 -23.13 2.45
CA ARG A 294 17.42 -24.37 3.26
C ARG A 294 17.94 -25.59 2.48
N SER A 295 17.71 -25.64 1.17
CA SER A 295 18.26 -26.70 0.31
C SER A 295 19.77 -26.58 0.18
N LEU A 296 20.27 -25.37 -0.10
CA LEU A 296 21.69 -25.07 -0.21
C LEU A 296 22.43 -25.33 1.10
N GLU A 297 21.85 -25.00 2.25
CA GLU A 297 22.42 -25.29 3.57
C GLU A 297 22.55 -26.80 3.81
N ARG A 298 21.55 -27.60 3.40
CA ARG A 298 21.60 -29.07 3.49
C ARG A 298 22.70 -29.64 2.59
N GLU A 299 22.74 -29.25 1.32
CA GLU A 299 23.76 -29.70 0.38
C GLU A 299 25.17 -29.32 0.86
N ARG A 300 25.34 -28.11 1.41
CA ARG A 300 26.63 -27.66 1.98
C ARG A 300 27.05 -28.52 3.18
N ALA A 301 26.12 -28.92 4.03
CA ALA A 301 26.40 -29.81 5.15
C ALA A 301 26.81 -31.22 4.69
N GLU A 302 26.12 -31.77 3.69
CA GLU A 302 26.46 -33.07 3.08
C GLU A 302 27.84 -33.03 2.42
N LEU A 303 28.14 -31.97 1.68
CA LEU A 303 29.45 -31.77 1.04
C LEU A 303 30.58 -31.70 2.09
N SER A 304 30.33 -31.02 3.21
CA SER A 304 31.28 -30.94 4.33
C SER A 304 31.57 -32.33 4.91
N GLN A 305 30.54 -33.14 5.16
CA GLN A 305 30.71 -34.51 5.67
C GLN A 305 31.48 -35.40 4.67
N SER A 306 31.20 -35.27 3.38
CA SER A 306 31.94 -36.02 2.35
C SER A 306 33.41 -35.60 2.30
N THR A 307 33.71 -34.31 2.47
CA THR A 307 35.08 -33.79 2.50
C THR A 307 35.84 -34.34 3.72
N ASP A 308 35.21 -34.37 4.90
CA ASP A 308 35.80 -34.97 6.11
C ASP A 308 36.09 -36.48 5.92
N LYS A 309 35.17 -37.19 5.26
CA LYS A 309 35.33 -38.62 4.96
C LYS A 309 36.51 -38.86 4.02
N ASN A 310 36.64 -38.08 2.94
CA ASN A 310 37.78 -38.16 2.03
C ASN A 310 39.10 -37.91 2.77
N THR A 311 39.13 -36.90 3.63
CA THR A 311 40.33 -36.57 4.43
C THR A 311 40.75 -37.73 5.36
N ARG A 312 39.79 -38.47 5.93
CA ARG A 312 40.06 -39.68 6.72
C ARG A 312 40.59 -40.82 5.86
N LEU A 313 40.00 -41.06 4.69
CA LEU A 313 40.45 -42.09 3.76
C LEU A 313 41.89 -41.86 3.30
N GLU A 314 42.26 -40.61 2.97
CA GLU A 314 43.63 -40.25 2.61
C GLU A 314 44.63 -40.56 3.74
N ARG A 315 44.27 -40.28 5.00
CA ARG A 315 45.12 -40.64 6.15
C ARG A 315 45.30 -42.15 6.28
N THR A 316 44.21 -42.91 6.10
CA THR A 316 44.26 -44.38 6.14
C THR A 316 45.10 -44.93 5.00
N GLU A 317 44.96 -44.39 3.78
CA GLU A 317 45.77 -44.79 2.63
C GLU A 317 47.26 -44.56 2.89
N ASN A 318 47.62 -43.38 3.40
CA ASN A 318 49.01 -43.06 3.75
C ASN A 318 49.56 -44.01 4.83
N HIS A 319 48.76 -44.35 5.84
CA HIS A 319 49.16 -45.31 6.86
C HIS A 319 49.35 -46.73 6.30
N LEU A 320 48.45 -47.18 5.41
CA LEU A 320 48.57 -48.49 4.76
C LEU A 320 49.78 -48.55 3.84
N ARG A 321 50.06 -47.49 3.06
CA ARG A 321 51.27 -47.38 2.24
C ARG A 321 52.53 -47.49 3.09
N ALA A 322 52.58 -46.84 4.26
CA ALA A 322 53.70 -46.94 5.18
C ALA A 322 53.87 -48.38 5.72
N ARG A 323 52.79 -49.06 6.09
CA ARG A 323 52.84 -50.47 6.53
C ARG A 323 53.25 -51.43 5.42
N ILE A 324 52.79 -51.21 4.19
CA ILE A 324 53.21 -52.01 3.03
C ILE A 324 54.72 -51.88 2.87
N SER A 325 55.26 -50.66 2.90
CA SER A 325 56.70 -50.42 2.83
C SER A 325 57.48 -51.10 3.96
N GLU A 326 56.96 -51.08 5.20
CA GLU A 326 57.56 -51.80 6.33
C GLU A 326 57.55 -53.33 6.12
N PHE A 327 56.45 -53.88 5.63
CA PHE A 327 56.36 -55.31 5.35
C PHE A 327 57.27 -55.72 4.20
N GLU A 328 57.41 -54.90 3.16
CA GLU A 328 58.36 -55.13 2.07
C GLU A 328 59.80 -55.17 2.59
N ALA A 329 60.17 -54.26 3.50
CA ALA A 329 61.48 -54.26 4.14
C ALA A 329 61.73 -55.53 4.98
N LYS A 330 60.74 -55.96 5.79
CA LYS A 330 60.82 -57.20 6.57
C LYS A 330 60.89 -58.44 5.68
N LEU A 331 60.14 -58.47 4.58
CA LEU A 331 60.20 -59.55 3.60
C LEU A 331 61.58 -59.64 2.95
N ALA A 332 62.21 -58.52 2.65
CA ALA A 332 63.57 -58.48 2.13
C ALA A 332 64.58 -59.04 3.15
N GLU A 333 64.43 -58.69 4.44
CA GLU A 333 65.27 -59.22 5.52
C GLU A 333 65.12 -60.74 5.68
N VAL A 334 63.88 -61.24 5.72
CA VAL A 334 63.61 -62.68 5.82
C VAL A 334 64.15 -63.44 4.61
N ARG A 335 64.02 -62.89 3.40
CA ARG A 335 64.61 -63.48 2.19
C ARG A 335 66.13 -63.56 2.30
N ALA A 336 66.78 -62.50 2.76
CA ALA A 336 68.24 -62.51 2.97
C ALA A 336 68.67 -63.58 3.98
N ILE A 337 67.95 -63.75 5.08
CA ILE A 337 68.19 -64.83 6.05
C ILE A 337 67.98 -66.20 5.40
N GLY A 338 66.92 -66.36 4.60
CA GLY A 338 66.65 -67.59 3.86
C GLY A 338 67.78 -67.95 2.91
N ASP A 339 68.28 -66.99 2.14
CA ASP A 339 69.41 -67.15 1.23
C ASP A 339 70.69 -67.54 1.99
N GLU A 340 70.97 -66.89 3.13
CA GLU A 340 72.11 -67.22 3.99
C GLU A 340 72.02 -68.65 4.55
N LYS A 341 70.84 -69.06 5.03
CA LYS A 341 70.62 -70.42 5.52
C LYS A 341 70.73 -71.46 4.41
N SER A 342 70.24 -71.15 3.20
CA SER A 342 70.39 -72.02 2.04
C SER A 342 71.87 -72.24 1.73
N GLN A 343 72.66 -71.18 1.66
CA GLN A 343 74.12 -71.28 1.44
C GLN A 343 74.82 -72.09 2.54
N ALA A 344 74.40 -71.94 3.79
CA ALA A 344 74.93 -72.72 4.91
C ALA A 344 74.60 -74.21 4.80
N ILE A 345 73.37 -74.56 4.37
CA ILE A 345 72.95 -75.94 4.09
C ILE A 345 73.78 -76.52 2.96
N ASP A 346 73.89 -75.82 1.82
CA ASP A 346 74.69 -76.26 0.67
C ASP A 346 76.16 -76.54 1.07
N THR A 347 76.72 -75.70 1.96
CA THR A 347 78.08 -75.86 2.50
C THR A 347 78.19 -77.09 3.41
N LEU A 348 77.19 -77.35 4.25
CA LEU A 348 77.16 -78.53 5.13
C LEU A 348 76.96 -79.82 4.34
N GLU A 349 76.09 -79.83 3.34
CA GLU A 349 75.89 -80.95 2.42
C GLU A 349 77.18 -81.28 1.67
N LYS A 350 77.92 -80.26 1.20
CA LYS A 350 79.24 -80.46 0.60
C LYS A 350 80.24 -81.08 1.58
N LYS A 351 80.32 -80.58 2.82
CA LYS A 351 81.19 -81.16 3.86
C LYS A 351 80.81 -82.59 4.24
N LEU A 352 79.51 -82.90 4.26
CA LEU A 352 79.00 -84.25 4.50
C LEU A 352 79.42 -85.18 3.37
N SER A 353 79.23 -84.77 2.11
CA SER A 353 79.70 -85.49 0.92
C SER A 353 81.22 -85.73 0.97
N ASP A 354 82.01 -84.71 1.32
CA ASP A 354 83.48 -84.83 1.45
C ASP A 354 83.87 -85.82 2.58
N ALA A 355 83.13 -85.82 3.70
CA ALA A 355 83.35 -86.74 4.82
C ALA A 355 82.94 -88.18 4.50
N GLU A 356 81.85 -88.38 3.76
CA GLU A 356 81.43 -89.68 3.22
C GLU A 356 82.48 -90.22 2.24
N GLU A 357 83.01 -89.38 1.34
CA GLU A 357 84.16 -89.75 0.49
C GLU A 357 85.40 -90.11 1.32
N HIS A 358 85.69 -89.36 2.38
CA HIS A 358 86.84 -89.62 3.25
C HIS A 358 86.68 -90.94 4.02
N MET A 359 85.50 -91.25 4.54
CA MET A 359 85.18 -92.54 5.15
C MET A 359 85.28 -93.68 4.15
N ALA A 360 84.76 -93.51 2.93
CA ALA A 360 84.88 -94.50 1.86
C ALA A 360 86.34 -94.78 1.47
N ARG A 361 87.23 -93.79 1.60
CA ARG A 361 88.68 -93.92 1.37
C ARG A 361 89.46 -94.55 2.54
N HIS A 362 88.96 -94.46 3.78
CA HIS A 362 89.67 -94.93 4.98
C HIS A 362 89.11 -96.21 5.64
N PHE A 363 87.92 -96.66 5.24
CA PHE A 363 87.37 -97.97 5.63
C PHE A 363 87.27 -98.91 4.42
N LEU A 364 88.43 -99.30 3.89
CA LEU A 364 88.58 -100.54 3.11
C LEU A 364 88.89 -101.69 4.07
N ILE A 365 87.87 -102.43 4.49
CA ILE A 365 88.02 -103.79 5.02
C ILE A 365 87.19 -104.76 4.17
N PRO A 366 87.78 -105.85 3.65
CA PRO A 366 87.17 -106.74 2.66
C PRO A 366 86.44 -107.93 3.32
N ARG A 367 85.35 -108.42 2.67
CA ARG A 367 85.11 -109.85 2.35
C ARG A 367 83.70 -110.16 1.78
N PHE A 368 83.70 -110.86 0.63
CA PHE A 368 82.93 -112.08 0.27
C PHE A 368 81.40 -112.21 0.53
N TRP A 369 80.63 -112.22 -0.59
CA TRP A 369 79.71 -113.26 -1.15
C TRP A 369 78.46 -113.80 -0.35
N PRO A 370 77.49 -114.51 -0.99
CA PRO A 370 76.18 -114.09 -1.53
C PRO A 370 74.98 -114.44 -0.64
N PHE A 371 73.80 -113.86 -0.94
CA PHE A 371 72.55 -114.62 -0.85
C PHE A 371 71.58 -114.26 -1.98
N LYS A 372 71.12 -115.30 -2.69
CA LYS A 372 69.96 -115.29 -3.60
C LYS A 372 68.69 -115.33 -2.77
N ALA A 373 67.70 -114.51 -3.10
CA ALA A 373 66.29 -114.95 -3.09
C ALA A 373 65.48 -114.08 -4.06
N LYS A 374 64.68 -114.77 -4.87
CA LYS A 374 63.82 -114.27 -5.95
C LYS A 374 62.38 -114.17 -5.43
N LYS A 375 61.64 -113.22 -6.03
CA LYS A 375 60.20 -113.21 -6.32
C LYS A 375 59.20 -113.21 -5.14
N SER A 376 58.51 -112.08 -5.00
CA SER A 376 57.18 -111.87 -5.58
C SER A 376 57.01 -110.39 -5.92
#